data_AF-A0A179I298-F1
#
_entry.id   AF-A0A179I298-F1
#
_cell.length_a   1.000
_cell.length_b   1.000
_cell.length_c   1.000
_cell.angle_alpha   90.00
_cell.angle_beta   90.00
_cell.angle_gamma   90.00
#
_symmetry.space_group_name_H-M   'P 1'
#
loop_
_entity.id
_entity.type
_entity.pdbx_description
1 polymer ?
#
loop_
_entity_poly.entity_id
_entity_poly.type
_entity_poly.pdbx_seq_one_letter_code
_entity_poly.pdbx_strand_id
1 'polypeptide(L)'
;MADLKEFDVLRVGRSDGADTGPGYWPVTAPAPKKLAKEATDKAPRAKPQMIRLAEDDPRYVEWKVKLGIILKMELSPNPDGQLEGNAWFVEFPRGYWPYEKSKHIWVSGYPVKSKLFKTPQEFAAHLIWLLSSSKEYKDCCCVHCNSPNMAKLAAAMDELTSNTPTLPPAKPEKIPPKVTPVPLPTIPGQPQLRQSEPMPKAQHVRAKPDARVAAQTQPQAVAQQEQLKQQQQHQARQAQLASQHQAQQQHNMGWSLQSPLLFRVGEQVWFQNGNTWRLGIIAAQNPQQPGVHELMPLGSSLIPQKNVAKQDRDMRPFQAFSVPPVAIEELKDKTFDEIPWPDKFREYGADPSKRDLLLLDASKMAASKVDWSNSLWSAMSEDVQARTTTYYGCFLGAERIEVGDCLRVRNLPAELSIVSEDLVVMGLRFIYTSGDFPGAVFFRGTLYQRADPGADPAMLVPMEQLPFALRDESHWRSQVQPAAFHGWVVVGDGVRLKEKSVRGRFYPTHRIMPILNPSVFEAAVARRQIEDQHPYLNNRMEGVGRYLGRQVNRLETLGTSVPAGSRLNLEPFAREEMRRA
;
A
#
# COMPACT_ATOMS: atom_id res chain seq x y z
N MET A 1 -3.36 45.72 16.39
CA MET A 1 -2.34 44.78 16.91
C MET A 1 -2.49 43.50 16.11
N ALA A 2 -1.41 42.87 15.68
CA ALA A 2 -1.51 41.61 14.93
C ALA A 2 -1.82 40.46 15.89
N ASP A 3 -2.69 39.53 15.49
CA ASP A 3 -3.08 38.38 16.32
C ASP A 3 -1.85 37.52 16.64
N LEU A 4 -1.51 37.44 17.93
CA LEU A 4 -0.49 36.53 18.43
C LEU A 4 -1.07 35.12 18.37
N LYS A 5 -0.71 34.38 17.32
CA LYS A 5 -1.08 32.98 17.19
C LYS A 5 -0.39 32.17 18.29
N GLU A 6 -1.16 31.58 19.19
CA GLU A 6 -0.63 30.71 20.24
C GLU A 6 -0.15 29.36 19.65
N PHE A 7 0.92 28.82 20.26
CA PHE A 7 1.54 27.56 19.86
C PHE A 7 1.85 26.71 21.10
N ASP A 8 1.58 25.41 21.02
CA ASP A 8 2.05 24.46 22.04
C ASP A 8 3.50 24.09 21.73
N VAL A 9 4.43 24.41 22.63
CA VAL A 9 5.86 24.16 22.41
C VAL A 9 6.21 22.72 22.78
N LEU A 10 6.51 21.90 21.77
CA LEU A 10 6.92 20.51 21.98
C LEU A 10 8.44 20.44 22.19
N ARG A 11 8.85 19.94 23.36
CA ARG A 11 10.27 19.72 23.72
C ARG A 11 10.60 18.23 23.74
N VAL A 12 11.54 17.82 22.91
CA VAL A 12 12.06 16.44 22.92
C VAL A 12 13.13 16.33 24.00
N GLY A 13 12.78 15.78 25.17
CA GLY A 13 13.66 15.71 26.34
C GLY A 13 14.89 14.80 26.20
N ARG A 14 14.94 13.97 25.15
CA ARG A 14 16.04 13.05 24.83
C ARG A 14 16.68 13.45 23.49
N SER A 15 18.00 13.35 23.41
CA SER A 15 18.73 13.54 22.17
C SER A 15 19.96 12.65 22.09
N ASP A 16 20.18 12.04 20.92
CA ASP A 16 21.43 11.46 20.45
C ASP A 16 22.29 12.46 19.65
N GLY A 17 21.81 13.71 19.52
CA GLY A 17 22.40 14.76 18.69
C GLY A 17 23.79 15.22 19.15
N ALA A 18 24.73 15.27 18.21
CA ALA A 18 26.07 15.82 18.37
C ALA A 18 26.32 16.92 17.32
N ASP A 19 26.20 18.19 17.72
CA ASP A 19 26.49 19.33 16.85
C ASP A 19 28.00 19.48 16.67
N THR A 20 28.53 18.92 15.57
CA THR A 20 29.95 18.97 15.23
C THR A 20 30.35 20.20 14.40
N GLY A 21 29.46 21.20 14.28
CA GLY A 21 29.67 22.38 13.45
C GLY A 21 29.65 22.08 11.94
N PRO A 22 29.95 23.08 11.09
CA PRO A 22 29.95 22.95 9.62
C PRO A 22 31.16 22.16 9.05
N GLY A 23 31.89 21.42 9.89
CA GLY A 23 33.30 21.08 9.67
C GLY A 23 33.63 19.80 8.89
N TYR A 24 32.66 18.99 8.46
CA TYR A 24 32.99 17.72 7.77
C TYR A 24 32.00 17.30 6.68
N TRP A 25 32.48 17.29 5.44
CA TRP A 25 31.91 16.54 4.33
C TRP A 25 33.01 15.75 3.63
N PRO A 26 32.71 14.55 3.09
CA PRO A 26 33.61 13.92 2.14
C PRO A 26 33.83 14.86 0.96
N VAL A 27 35.08 15.30 0.76
CA VAL A 27 35.46 15.95 -0.49
C VAL A 27 35.34 14.87 -1.57
N THR A 28 34.45 15.07 -2.54
CA THR A 28 34.40 14.21 -3.73
C THR A 28 35.74 14.28 -4.43
N ALA A 29 36.53 13.21 -4.33
CA ALA A 29 37.84 13.14 -4.96
C ALA A 29 37.69 13.33 -6.48
N PRO A 30 38.45 14.22 -7.12
CA PRO A 30 38.40 14.37 -8.56
C PRO A 30 38.90 13.09 -9.23
N ALA A 31 38.22 12.68 -10.31
CA ALA A 31 38.63 11.53 -11.11
C ALA A 31 40.10 11.65 -11.58
N PRO A 32 40.82 10.52 -11.74
CA PRO A 32 42.25 10.54 -12.05
C PRO A 32 42.51 11.21 -13.40
N LYS A 33 43.17 12.36 -13.37
CA LYS A 33 43.56 13.11 -14.57
C LYS A 33 44.66 12.36 -15.32
N LYS A 34 44.48 12.17 -16.62
CA LYS A 34 45.61 11.97 -17.54
C LYS A 34 46.51 13.23 -17.51
N LEU A 35 47.82 13.03 -17.62
CA LEU A 35 48.85 14.05 -17.45
C LEU A 35 48.92 15.04 -18.64
N ALA A 36 49.03 16.33 -18.30
CA ALA A 36 49.52 17.48 -19.09
C ALA A 36 48.83 17.78 -20.44
N LYS A 37 48.71 19.01 -20.96
CA LYS A 37 49.15 20.40 -20.66
C LYS A 37 47.89 21.31 -20.78
N GLU A 38 47.81 22.60 -20.45
CA GLU A 38 48.74 23.64 -20.00
C GLU A 38 47.96 24.63 -19.08
N ALA A 39 48.62 25.54 -18.37
CA ALA A 39 47.97 26.36 -17.32
C ALA A 39 47.40 27.71 -17.82
N THR A 40 46.37 28.21 -17.14
CA THR A 40 46.09 29.66 -17.04
C THR A 40 45.31 29.97 -15.76
N ASP A 41 45.67 31.07 -15.10
CA ASP A 41 45.22 31.42 -13.74
C ASP A 41 43.70 31.59 -13.58
N LYS A 42 43.15 30.97 -12.54
CA LYS A 42 41.94 31.45 -11.84
C LYS A 42 42.09 31.22 -10.33
N ALA A 43 41.75 32.24 -9.56
CA ALA A 43 41.85 32.29 -8.10
C ALA A 43 41.19 31.08 -7.40
N PRO A 44 41.68 30.67 -6.21
CA PRO A 44 41.15 29.51 -5.50
C PRO A 44 39.67 29.72 -5.17
N ARG A 45 38.81 28.95 -5.85
CA ARG A 45 37.36 28.97 -5.67
C ARG A 45 37.02 28.71 -4.20
N ALA A 46 36.47 29.71 -3.52
CA ALA A 46 36.07 29.60 -2.12
C ALA A 46 35.18 28.37 -1.93
N LYS A 47 35.53 27.53 -0.94
CA LYS A 47 34.79 26.29 -0.67
C LYS A 47 33.35 26.64 -0.26
N PRO A 48 32.31 25.97 -0.79
CA PRO A 48 30.94 26.19 -0.36
C PRO A 48 30.77 25.72 1.08
N GLN A 49 30.92 26.67 2.02
CA GLN A 49 30.79 26.48 3.45
C GLN A 49 29.30 26.40 3.82
N MET A 50 28.96 25.49 4.74
CA MET A 50 27.61 25.43 5.27
C MET A 50 27.39 26.49 6.33
N ILE A 51 26.29 27.23 6.20
CA ILE A 51 25.92 28.32 7.10
C ILE A 51 24.93 27.76 8.11
N ARG A 52 25.26 27.85 9.40
CA ARG A 52 24.34 27.51 10.48
C ARG A 52 23.20 28.54 10.47
N LEU A 53 21.94 28.09 10.40
CA LEU A 53 20.83 29.03 10.49
C LEU A 53 20.73 29.58 11.92
N ALA A 54 20.39 30.86 12.07
CA ALA A 54 20.07 31.43 13.37
C ALA A 54 18.67 30.99 13.83
N GLU A 55 18.37 31.06 15.13
CA GLU A 55 17.07 30.59 15.65
C GLU A 55 15.88 31.45 15.20
N ASP A 56 16.15 32.71 14.87
CA ASP A 56 15.24 33.72 14.32
C ASP A 56 15.17 33.71 12.78
N ASP A 57 15.98 32.90 12.09
CA ASP A 57 15.88 32.74 10.63
C ASP A 57 14.48 32.19 10.28
N PRO A 58 13.70 32.85 9.39
CA PRO A 58 12.35 32.40 9.04
C PRO A 58 12.27 30.94 8.61
N ARG A 59 13.36 30.40 8.05
CA ARG A 59 13.46 29.03 7.55
C ARG A 59 13.80 28.04 8.67
N TYR A 60 14.49 28.48 9.73
CA TYR A 60 14.63 27.73 10.99
C TYR A 60 13.24 27.58 11.65
N VAL A 61 12.49 28.69 11.73
CA VAL A 61 11.11 28.72 12.24
C VAL A 61 10.18 27.84 11.40
N GLU A 62 10.28 27.90 10.07
CA GLU A 62 9.50 27.05 9.15
C GLU A 62 9.71 25.55 9.40
N TRP A 63 10.96 25.13 9.64
CA TRP A 63 11.25 23.73 10.02
C TRP A 63 10.57 23.35 11.34
N LYS A 64 10.63 24.21 12.38
CA LYS A 64 9.97 23.95 13.67
C LYS A 64 8.45 23.80 13.55
N VAL A 65 7.82 24.60 12.69
CA VAL A 65 6.38 24.50 12.37
C VAL A 65 6.07 23.22 11.59
N LYS A 66 6.83 22.91 10.54
CA LYS A 66 6.62 21.69 9.72
C LYS A 66 6.78 20.41 10.54
N LEU A 67 7.79 20.35 11.42
CA LEU A 67 7.95 19.24 12.37
C LEU A 67 6.76 19.15 13.34
N GLY A 68 6.25 20.29 13.82
CA GLY A 68 5.08 20.32 14.70
C GLY A 68 3.81 19.80 14.04
N ILE A 69 3.56 20.14 12.78
CA ILE A 69 2.43 19.60 12.00
C ILE A 69 2.55 18.07 11.88
N ILE A 70 3.72 17.55 11.48
CA ILE A 70 3.95 16.11 11.32
C ILE A 70 3.79 15.39 12.67
N LEU A 71 4.39 15.90 13.75
CA LEU A 71 4.27 15.27 15.07
C LEU A 71 2.84 15.34 15.63
N LYS A 72 2.06 16.41 15.35
CA LYS A 72 0.64 16.47 15.75
C LYS A 72 -0.19 15.44 14.97
N MET A 73 0.10 15.21 13.69
CA MET A 73 -0.57 14.15 12.91
C MET A 73 -0.27 12.73 13.42
N GLU A 74 0.99 12.46 13.79
CA GLU A 74 1.44 11.12 14.19
C GLU A 74 1.19 10.79 15.68
N LEU A 75 1.05 11.80 16.55
CA LEU A 75 0.97 11.64 18.00
C LEU A 75 -0.32 12.17 18.65
N SER A 76 -1.17 12.91 17.91
CA SER A 76 -2.48 13.33 18.44
C SER A 76 -3.46 12.14 18.53
N PRO A 77 -4.19 11.95 19.64
CA PRO A 77 -5.26 10.95 19.73
C PRO A 77 -6.37 11.15 18.68
N ASN A 78 -6.59 12.40 18.25
CA ASN A 78 -7.55 12.79 17.23
C ASN A 78 -6.83 13.60 16.14
N PRO A 79 -6.44 13.01 14.99
CA PRO A 79 -5.81 13.74 13.90
C PRO A 79 -6.82 14.53 13.04
N ASP A 80 -8.04 14.01 12.88
CA ASP A 80 -9.07 14.58 11.97
C ASP A 80 -10.09 15.49 12.68
N GLY A 81 -10.06 15.57 14.01
CA GLY A 81 -10.89 16.47 14.79
C GLY A 81 -10.40 17.92 14.68
N GLN A 82 -11.02 18.70 13.78
CA GLN A 82 -10.80 20.14 13.47
C GLN A 82 -9.79 20.91 14.35
N LEU A 83 -8.48 20.64 14.24
CA LEU A 83 -7.42 21.49 14.80
C LEU A 83 -7.65 21.97 16.25
N GLU A 84 -8.35 21.21 17.10
CA GLU A 84 -8.57 21.63 18.49
C GLU A 84 -7.24 21.58 19.27
N GLY A 85 -7.01 22.62 20.07
CA GLY A 85 -5.71 22.90 20.68
C GLY A 85 -4.71 23.56 19.71
N ASN A 86 -3.74 24.26 20.27
CA ASN A 86 -2.84 25.13 19.50
C ASN A 86 -1.99 24.36 18.47
N ALA A 87 -1.41 25.09 17.52
CA ALA A 87 -0.47 24.50 16.58
C ALA A 87 0.81 24.11 17.33
N TRP A 88 1.35 22.91 17.05
CA TRP A 88 2.57 22.48 17.71
C TRP A 88 3.79 23.18 17.11
N PHE A 89 4.73 23.57 17.96
CA PHE A 89 5.99 24.20 17.57
C PHE A 89 7.16 23.46 18.23
N VAL A 90 7.96 22.78 17.42
CA VAL A 90 8.97 21.83 17.93
C VAL A 90 10.30 22.53 18.19
N GLU A 91 10.83 22.42 19.41
CA GLU A 91 12.23 22.76 19.66
C GLU A 91 13.15 21.63 19.18
N PHE A 92 14.23 21.98 18.47
CA PHE A 92 15.23 21.02 18.02
C PHE A 92 15.88 20.35 19.25
N PRO A 93 16.01 19.00 19.28
CA PRO A 93 16.70 18.33 20.36
C PRO A 93 18.18 18.75 20.42
N ARG A 94 18.77 18.75 21.62
CA ARG A 94 20.17 19.16 21.85
C ARG A 94 21.12 18.52 20.84
N GLY A 95 21.94 19.33 20.17
CA GLY A 95 22.93 18.86 19.21
C GLY A 95 22.40 18.60 17.80
N TYR A 96 21.10 18.78 17.54
CA TYR A 96 20.56 18.91 16.20
C TYR A 96 20.45 20.37 15.76
N TRP A 97 20.77 20.66 14.50
CA TRP A 97 20.67 22.01 13.96
C TRP A 97 20.52 22.03 12.42
N PRO A 98 19.64 22.87 11.86
CA PRO A 98 19.54 23.08 10.41
C PRO A 98 20.64 24.01 9.87
N TYR A 99 21.26 23.59 8.78
CA TYR A 99 22.31 24.32 8.09
C TYR A 99 21.93 24.52 6.61
N GLU A 100 22.23 25.70 6.07
CA GLU A 100 22.10 26.00 4.64
C GLU A 100 23.33 25.58 3.85
N LYS A 101 23.10 24.92 2.71
CA LYS A 101 24.08 24.65 1.65
C LYS A 101 23.44 24.86 0.28
N SER A 102 23.95 25.79 -0.52
CA SER A 102 23.48 26.01 -1.89
C SER A 102 21.94 26.14 -2.00
N LYS A 103 21.32 26.93 -1.11
CA LYS A 103 19.85 27.11 -0.96
C LYS A 103 19.06 25.91 -0.41
N HIS A 104 19.68 24.76 -0.15
CA HIS A 104 19.05 23.64 0.55
C HIS A 104 19.31 23.73 2.05
N ILE A 105 18.32 23.36 2.87
CA ILE A 105 18.44 23.31 4.33
C ILE A 105 18.45 21.85 4.74
N TRP A 106 19.50 21.44 5.46
CA TRP A 106 19.65 20.07 5.96
C TRP A 106 19.92 20.10 7.47
N VAL A 107 19.29 19.20 8.21
CA VAL A 107 19.50 19.06 9.65
C VAL A 107 20.69 18.14 9.92
N SER A 108 21.68 18.69 10.60
CA SER A 108 22.84 17.98 11.14
C SER A 108 22.64 17.68 12.62
N GLY A 109 23.45 16.76 13.15
CA GLY A 109 23.42 16.31 14.53
C GLY A 109 23.40 14.78 14.70
N TYR A 110 23.05 14.02 13.67
CA TYR A 110 22.99 12.56 13.76
C TYR A 110 24.37 11.96 14.13
N PRO A 111 24.46 10.94 15.02
CA PRO A 111 25.73 10.40 15.51
C PRO A 111 26.75 10.03 14.42
N VAL A 112 26.27 9.56 13.25
CA VAL A 112 27.11 9.36 12.06
C VAL A 112 27.19 10.67 11.27
N LYS A 113 28.30 11.40 11.44
CA LYS A 113 28.54 12.76 10.90
C LYS A 113 28.25 13.00 9.41
N SER A 114 28.24 11.95 8.58
CA SER A 114 27.96 12.05 7.13
C SER A 114 26.46 11.95 6.78
N LYS A 115 25.59 11.65 7.76
CA LYS A 115 24.15 11.46 7.57
C LYS A 115 23.39 12.70 8.02
N LEU A 116 22.90 13.49 7.07
CA LEU A 116 22.03 14.64 7.34
C LEU A 116 20.60 14.35 6.93
N PHE A 117 19.62 14.86 7.67
CA PHE A 117 18.22 14.80 7.28
C PHE A 117 17.92 15.93 6.28
N LYS A 118 17.40 15.58 5.11
CA LYS A 118 17.17 16.50 4.00
C LYS A 118 15.78 17.12 3.99
N THR A 119 14.82 16.51 4.69
CA THR A 119 13.44 16.97 4.79
C THR A 119 12.94 16.90 6.24
N PRO A 120 11.92 17.70 6.62
CA PRO A 120 11.28 17.58 7.92
C PRO A 120 10.71 16.18 8.19
N GLN A 121 10.20 15.49 7.17
CA GLN A 121 9.66 14.13 7.27
C GLN A 121 10.74 13.10 7.65
N GLU A 122 11.91 13.17 7.00
CA GLU A 122 13.04 12.28 7.32
C GLU A 122 13.48 12.45 8.79
N PHE A 123 13.47 13.69 9.30
CA PHE A 123 13.86 14.00 10.68
C PHE A 123 12.75 13.68 11.69
N ALA A 124 11.49 13.93 11.37
CA ALA A 124 10.35 13.66 12.24
C ALA A 124 10.25 12.19 12.65
N ALA A 125 10.56 11.25 11.73
CA ALA A 125 10.66 9.83 12.06
C ALA A 125 11.72 9.52 13.15
N HIS A 126 12.81 10.29 13.18
CA HIS A 126 13.82 10.20 14.24
C HIS A 126 13.35 10.85 15.54
N LEU A 127 12.62 11.97 15.46
CA LEU A 127 12.01 12.64 16.61
C LEU A 127 10.96 11.77 17.32
N ILE A 128 10.10 11.06 16.58
CA ILE A 128 9.12 10.12 17.13
C ILE A 128 9.84 9.01 17.91
N TRP A 129 10.92 8.45 17.35
CA TRP A 129 11.74 7.50 18.08
C TRP A 129 12.37 8.15 19.32
N LEU A 130 12.92 9.37 19.25
CA LEU A 130 13.47 10.09 20.41
C LEU A 130 12.44 10.35 21.52
N LEU A 131 11.15 10.53 21.17
CA LEU A 131 10.03 10.64 22.11
C LEU A 131 9.56 9.29 22.68
N SER A 132 9.93 8.17 22.07
CA SER A 132 9.59 6.82 22.53
C SER A 132 10.46 6.32 23.69
N SER A 133 10.04 5.23 24.34
CA SER A 133 10.80 4.56 25.40
C SER A 133 12.00 3.75 24.89
N SER A 134 12.02 3.31 23.62
CA SER A 134 13.13 2.50 23.09
C SER A 134 14.42 3.31 22.99
N LYS A 135 15.55 2.72 23.37
CA LYS A 135 16.91 3.29 23.20
C LYS A 135 17.67 2.66 22.04
N GLU A 136 17.07 1.70 21.35
CA GLU A 136 17.72 0.91 20.31
C GLU A 136 17.48 1.54 18.94
N TYR A 137 18.56 1.85 18.20
CA TYR A 137 18.44 2.47 16.87
C TYR A 137 17.70 1.60 15.84
N LYS A 138 17.69 0.27 16.01
CA LYS A 138 16.94 -0.65 15.14
C LYS A 138 15.40 -0.44 15.21
N ASP A 139 14.91 0.12 16.31
CA ASP A 139 13.50 0.44 16.52
C ASP A 139 13.15 1.83 15.96
N CYS A 140 14.14 2.58 15.46
CA CYS A 140 13.96 3.86 14.80
C CYS A 140 13.70 3.67 13.30
N CYS A 141 12.55 4.16 12.83
CA CYS A 141 12.14 4.09 11.42
C CYS A 141 12.77 5.18 10.52
N CYS A 142 13.70 5.99 11.02
CA CYS A 142 14.28 7.06 10.22
C CYS A 142 15.29 6.53 9.17
N VAL A 143 15.47 7.30 8.09
CA VAL A 143 16.35 6.96 6.95
C VAL A 143 17.81 6.65 7.34
N HIS A 144 18.26 7.11 8.51
CA HIS A 144 19.65 6.98 8.97
C HIS A 144 19.88 5.82 9.94
N CYS A 145 18.88 5.45 10.74
CA CYS A 145 18.98 4.35 11.70
C CYS A 145 18.73 2.99 11.03
N ASN A 146 17.74 2.91 10.14
CA ASN A 146 17.37 1.71 9.42
C ASN A 146 17.38 2.02 7.92
N SER A 147 18.58 2.16 7.35
CA SER A 147 18.77 2.58 5.95
C SER A 147 18.55 1.42 4.95
N PRO A 148 17.45 1.37 4.17
CA PRO A 148 17.44 0.66 2.91
C PRO A 148 18.44 1.32 1.94
N ASN A 149 18.98 0.54 0.99
CA ASN A 149 20.14 0.95 0.20
C ASN A 149 19.85 2.13 -0.77
N MET A 150 20.26 3.35 -0.36
CA MET A 150 19.91 4.64 -0.99
C MET A 150 20.52 4.92 -2.38
N ALA A 151 21.36 4.03 -2.92
CA ALA A 151 22.08 4.26 -4.18
C ALA A 151 21.18 4.45 -5.42
N LYS A 152 19.89 4.05 -5.37
CA LYS A 152 18.93 4.23 -6.47
C LYS A 152 18.12 5.53 -6.42
N LEU A 153 17.92 6.14 -5.26
CA LEU A 153 17.04 7.30 -5.13
C LEU A 153 17.72 8.61 -5.61
N ALA A 154 19.05 8.70 -5.43
CA ALA A 154 19.82 9.88 -5.83
C ALA A 154 19.89 10.11 -7.35
N ALA A 155 19.70 9.06 -8.17
CA ALA A 155 19.72 9.17 -9.63
C ALA A 155 18.43 9.75 -10.23
N ALA A 156 17.32 9.79 -9.48
CA ALA A 156 16.01 10.23 -9.96
C ALA A 156 15.71 11.71 -9.70
N MET A 157 16.49 12.40 -8.87
CA MET A 157 16.18 13.77 -8.42
C MET A 157 16.96 14.88 -9.15
N ASP A 158 17.96 14.54 -9.98
CA ASP A 158 18.82 15.53 -10.65
C ASP A 158 18.20 16.11 -11.94
N GLU A 159 17.11 15.51 -12.45
CA GLU A 159 16.41 15.99 -13.67
C GLU A 159 15.32 17.05 -13.42
N LEU A 160 14.90 17.28 -12.16
CA LEU A 160 13.66 18.03 -11.86
C LEU A 160 13.84 19.50 -11.43
N THR A 161 15.03 20.10 -11.62
CA THR A 161 15.33 21.48 -11.15
C THR A 161 15.48 22.54 -12.24
N SER A 162 15.19 22.21 -13.51
CA SER A 162 15.19 23.17 -14.61
C SER A 162 13.80 23.32 -15.25
N ASN A 163 12.95 24.16 -14.63
CA ASN A 163 12.10 25.18 -15.27
C ASN A 163 11.02 25.68 -14.31
N THR A 164 10.90 27.00 -14.16
CA THR A 164 9.79 27.64 -13.43
C THR A 164 9.50 29.00 -14.06
N PRO A 165 8.26 29.25 -14.53
CA PRO A 165 7.75 30.60 -14.73
C PRO A 165 6.71 30.99 -13.67
N THR A 166 6.89 32.22 -13.20
CA THR A 166 6.18 33.02 -12.21
C THR A 166 4.63 33.05 -12.26
N LEU A 167 4.00 33.15 -11.09
CA LEU A 167 2.58 33.44 -10.85
C LEU A 167 2.16 34.88 -11.23
N PRO A 168 0.83 35.12 -11.38
CA PRO A 168 0.16 36.20 -10.63
C PRO A 168 -1.11 35.74 -9.86
N PRO A 169 -1.65 36.54 -8.90
CA PRO A 169 -2.57 36.05 -7.86
C PRO A 169 -3.98 36.69 -7.77
N ALA A 170 -4.97 35.92 -7.30
CA ALA A 170 -6.27 36.31 -6.66
C ALA A 170 -7.18 35.05 -6.59
N LYS A 171 -8.19 34.85 -5.73
CA LYS A 171 -8.73 35.46 -4.48
C LYS A 171 -9.63 34.37 -3.82
N PRO A 172 -9.93 34.38 -2.51
CA PRO A 172 -10.75 33.34 -1.87
C PRO A 172 -12.25 33.70 -1.78
N GLU A 173 -13.17 32.71 -1.88
CA GLU A 173 -14.41 32.69 -1.09
C GLU A 173 -15.24 31.37 -1.12
N LYS A 174 -15.85 31.07 0.05
CA LYS A 174 -17.14 30.39 0.33
C LYS A 174 -17.38 28.89 0.06
N ILE A 175 -17.62 28.20 1.18
CA ILE A 175 -18.35 26.92 1.35
C ILE A 175 -19.86 27.20 1.54
N PRO A 176 -20.76 26.38 0.97
CA PRO A 176 -22.01 25.95 1.66
C PRO A 176 -22.32 24.43 1.47
N PRO A 177 -23.40 23.85 2.06
CA PRO A 177 -23.34 22.50 2.64
C PRO A 177 -24.24 21.40 2.01
N LYS A 178 -24.72 20.45 2.84
CA LYS A 178 -24.95 19.00 2.59
C LYS A 178 -26.43 18.61 2.24
N VAL A 179 -26.61 17.56 1.40
CA VAL A 179 -27.73 16.55 1.30
C VAL A 179 -29.04 16.80 0.46
N THR A 180 -29.12 16.14 -0.73
CA THR A 180 -30.30 15.54 -1.49
C THR A 180 -31.51 16.39 -1.95
N PRO A 181 -32.39 15.91 -2.90
CA PRO A 181 -32.31 14.79 -3.87
C PRO A 181 -32.50 15.20 -5.37
N VAL A 182 -32.52 14.22 -6.29
CA VAL A 182 -32.48 14.32 -7.78
C VAL A 182 -33.82 14.73 -8.44
N PRO A 183 -33.81 15.55 -9.51
CA PRO A 183 -34.36 15.12 -10.82
C PRO A 183 -33.58 15.55 -12.10
N LEU A 184 -33.99 14.93 -13.22
CA LEU A 184 -33.49 14.81 -14.61
C LEU A 184 -33.30 16.11 -15.48
N PRO A 185 -32.75 16.02 -16.73
CA PRO A 185 -32.01 17.13 -17.39
C PRO A 185 -32.74 17.87 -18.55
N THR A 186 -32.10 18.93 -19.07
CA THR A 186 -32.54 19.69 -20.27
C THR A 186 -31.37 20.12 -21.20
N ILE A 187 -31.65 20.18 -22.51
CA ILE A 187 -30.76 20.40 -23.68
C ILE A 187 -31.59 21.15 -24.77
N PRO A 188 -31.08 21.98 -25.73
CA PRO A 188 -29.69 22.34 -26.13
C PRO A 188 -29.41 23.88 -26.17
N GLY A 189 -28.26 24.31 -26.73
CA GLY A 189 -28.03 25.69 -27.18
C GLY A 189 -26.60 26.01 -27.70
N GLN A 190 -26.37 25.98 -29.02
CA GLN A 190 -25.14 26.44 -29.74
C GLN A 190 -25.15 27.98 -29.95
N PRO A 191 -24.09 28.69 -30.46
CA PRO A 191 -23.04 28.32 -31.45
C PRO A 191 -21.57 28.58 -31.00
N GLN A 192 -20.46 28.05 -31.55
CA GLN A 192 -19.95 27.71 -32.91
C GLN A 192 -19.09 28.82 -33.59
N LEU A 193 -18.07 28.40 -34.38
CA LEU A 193 -17.20 29.14 -35.34
C LEU A 193 -15.88 29.75 -34.76
N ARG A 194 -14.72 29.75 -35.44
CA ARG A 194 -14.13 28.94 -36.56
C ARG A 194 -12.65 29.35 -36.78
N GLN A 195 -11.80 28.41 -37.24
CA GLN A 195 -10.64 28.59 -38.17
C GLN A 195 -9.47 29.54 -37.78
N SER A 196 -8.23 29.42 -38.29
CA SER A 196 -7.60 28.46 -39.21
C SER A 196 -6.05 28.48 -39.11
N GLU A 197 -5.43 27.36 -39.50
CA GLU A 197 -4.03 27.23 -39.98
C GLU A 197 -3.74 28.16 -41.21
N PRO A 198 -2.47 28.42 -41.63
CA PRO A 198 -1.50 27.37 -42.01
C PRO A 198 0.02 27.61 -41.83
N MET A 199 0.75 26.48 -41.91
CA MET A 199 2.18 26.28 -42.24
C MET A 199 2.45 26.56 -43.76
N PRO A 200 3.58 26.19 -44.45
CA PRO A 200 4.87 25.58 -44.07
C PRO A 200 6.14 26.15 -44.79
N LYS A 201 7.26 25.39 -44.75
CA LYS A 201 8.49 25.36 -45.61
C LYS A 201 9.72 26.15 -45.09
N ALA A 202 10.97 25.69 -45.28
CA ALA A 202 11.48 24.42 -45.87
C ALA A 202 12.93 24.08 -45.46
N GLN A 203 13.27 22.79 -45.60
CA GLN A 203 14.54 22.17 -46.04
C GLN A 203 15.90 22.77 -45.63
N HIS A 204 16.80 21.89 -45.15
CA HIS A 204 18.13 21.74 -45.77
C HIS A 204 18.62 20.29 -45.76
N VAL A 205 19.61 19.99 -46.60
CA VAL A 205 19.84 18.66 -47.20
C VAL A 205 21.33 18.27 -47.14
N ARG A 206 21.60 17.04 -46.65
CA ARG A 206 22.64 16.07 -47.10
C ARG A 206 24.14 16.46 -47.09
N ALA A 207 24.96 15.62 -46.44
CA ALA A 207 26.08 14.88 -47.07
C ALA A 207 26.65 13.78 -46.15
N LYS A 208 27.30 12.77 -46.75
CA LYS A 208 27.96 11.63 -46.08
C LYS A 208 29.50 11.72 -46.23
N PRO A 209 30.29 10.94 -45.46
CA PRO A 209 31.75 11.07 -45.39
C PRO A 209 32.49 10.15 -46.37
N ASP A 210 33.75 10.50 -46.65
CA ASP A 210 34.75 9.65 -47.29
C ASP A 210 36.07 9.67 -46.52
N ALA A 211 36.68 8.48 -46.36
CA ALA A 211 38.12 8.20 -46.51
C ALA A 211 38.51 6.90 -45.76
N ARG A 212 38.98 5.90 -46.52
CA ARG A 212 39.74 4.76 -45.99
C ARG A 212 41.22 5.15 -45.90
N VAL A 213 41.92 4.71 -44.86
CA VAL A 213 43.36 4.42 -44.93
C VAL A 213 43.62 3.08 -44.24
N ALA A 214 44.40 2.22 -44.88
CA ALA A 214 44.86 0.95 -44.33
C ALA A 214 46.34 1.06 -43.95
N ALA A 215 46.72 0.40 -42.86
CA ALA A 215 48.12 0.09 -42.56
C ALA A 215 48.19 -1.24 -41.80
N GLN A 216 48.95 -2.19 -42.33
CA GLN A 216 49.26 -3.46 -41.67
C GLN A 216 50.60 -3.35 -40.94
N THR A 217 50.75 -3.95 -39.77
CA THR A 217 52.02 -4.54 -39.31
C THR A 217 51.78 -5.59 -38.22
N GLN A 218 52.81 -6.38 -37.93
CA GLN A 218 52.69 -7.79 -37.50
C GLN A 218 52.47 -8.05 -35.99
N PRO A 219 52.05 -9.27 -35.61
CA PRO A 219 51.68 -9.65 -34.24
C PRO A 219 52.78 -10.40 -33.50
N GLN A 220 52.73 -10.42 -32.15
CA GLN A 220 53.01 -11.57 -31.24
C GLN A 220 53.21 -11.08 -29.79
N ALA A 221 52.11 -10.92 -29.04
CA ALA A 221 52.10 -10.78 -27.57
C ALA A 221 50.68 -10.86 -26.95
N VAL A 222 49.63 -10.54 -27.73
CA VAL A 222 48.28 -10.26 -27.20
C VAL A 222 47.42 -11.52 -26.96
N ALA A 223 47.71 -12.63 -27.67
CA ALA A 223 46.86 -13.81 -27.73
C ALA A 223 46.49 -14.43 -26.37
N GLN A 224 47.39 -14.38 -25.38
CA GLN A 224 47.17 -15.01 -24.08
C GLN A 224 46.32 -14.16 -23.12
N GLN A 225 46.19 -12.84 -23.37
CA GLN A 225 45.36 -11.94 -22.56
C GLN A 225 43.94 -11.77 -23.13
N GLU A 226 43.76 -11.93 -24.44
CA GLU A 226 42.43 -11.95 -25.07
C GLU A 226 41.64 -13.22 -24.75
N GLN A 227 42.28 -14.39 -24.64
CA GLN A 227 41.57 -15.64 -24.28
C GLN A 227 40.91 -15.58 -22.89
N LEU A 228 41.58 -15.04 -21.87
CA LEU A 228 41.01 -14.84 -20.54
C LEU A 228 39.85 -13.83 -20.54
N LYS A 229 39.95 -12.74 -21.33
CA LYS A 229 38.86 -11.79 -21.50
C LYS A 229 37.65 -12.40 -22.22
N GLN A 230 37.87 -13.19 -23.27
CA GLN A 230 36.79 -13.86 -24.00
C GLN A 230 36.08 -14.92 -23.12
N GLN A 231 36.81 -15.67 -22.29
CA GLN A 231 36.18 -16.60 -21.34
C GLN A 231 35.31 -15.90 -20.28
N GLN A 232 35.81 -14.82 -19.67
CA GLN A 232 35.00 -14.03 -18.72
C GLN A 232 33.79 -13.37 -19.40
N GLN A 233 33.93 -12.90 -20.64
CA GLN A 233 32.82 -12.30 -21.38
C GLN A 233 31.78 -13.34 -21.83
N HIS A 234 32.18 -14.58 -22.12
CA HIS A 234 31.27 -15.69 -22.38
C HIS A 234 30.52 -16.15 -21.12
N GLN A 235 31.18 -16.27 -19.96
CA GLN A 235 30.51 -16.56 -18.69
C GLN A 235 29.54 -15.45 -18.29
N ALA A 236 29.92 -14.17 -18.45
CA ALA A 236 29.03 -13.05 -18.20
C ALA A 236 27.79 -13.05 -19.12
N ARG A 237 27.96 -13.37 -20.42
CA ARG A 237 26.83 -13.54 -21.35
C ARG A 237 25.94 -14.74 -21.00
N GLN A 238 26.51 -15.88 -20.63
CA GLN A 238 25.72 -17.03 -20.19
C GLN A 238 24.95 -16.74 -18.89
N ALA A 239 25.54 -16.02 -17.95
CA ALA A 239 24.85 -15.58 -16.73
C ALA A 239 23.71 -14.59 -17.03
N GLN A 240 23.89 -13.65 -17.97
CA GLN A 240 22.82 -12.74 -18.41
C GLN A 240 21.70 -13.47 -19.18
N LEU A 241 22.04 -14.44 -20.04
CA LEU A 241 21.04 -15.25 -20.75
C LEU A 241 20.28 -16.18 -19.78
N ALA A 242 20.95 -16.74 -18.77
CA ALA A 242 20.29 -17.52 -17.72
C ALA A 242 19.32 -16.67 -16.87
N SER A 243 19.69 -15.43 -16.52
CA SER A 243 18.80 -14.54 -15.77
C SER A 243 17.62 -14.03 -16.59
N GLN A 244 17.79 -13.80 -17.90
CA GLN A 244 16.69 -13.50 -18.81
C GLN A 244 15.76 -14.71 -19.01
N HIS A 245 16.29 -15.92 -19.14
CA HIS A 245 15.46 -17.14 -19.20
C HIS A 245 14.69 -17.40 -17.89
N GLN A 246 15.24 -17.12 -16.69
CA GLN A 246 14.46 -17.19 -15.45
C GLN A 246 13.34 -16.14 -15.39
N ALA A 247 13.58 -14.91 -15.89
CA ALA A 247 12.53 -13.88 -15.97
C ALA A 247 11.42 -14.26 -16.98
N GLN A 248 11.76 -14.83 -18.14
CA GLN A 248 10.78 -15.27 -19.13
C GLN A 248 10.06 -16.57 -18.72
N GLN A 249 10.69 -17.49 -17.98
CA GLN A 249 10.02 -18.68 -17.46
C GLN A 249 8.94 -18.34 -16.41
N GLN A 250 9.09 -17.27 -15.63
CA GLN A 250 8.00 -16.81 -14.74
C GLN A 250 6.76 -16.32 -15.49
N HIS A 251 6.91 -15.89 -16.76
CA HIS A 251 5.81 -15.37 -17.57
C HIS A 251 4.85 -16.46 -18.08
N ASN A 252 5.25 -17.73 -18.02
CA ASN A 252 4.51 -18.88 -18.58
C ASN A 252 3.80 -19.76 -17.53
N MET A 253 3.83 -19.36 -16.26
CA MET A 253 2.99 -19.99 -15.23
C MET A 253 1.58 -19.40 -15.30
N GLY A 254 0.61 -20.23 -15.70
CA GLY A 254 -0.81 -19.88 -15.69
C GLY A 254 -1.30 -19.48 -14.29
N TRP A 255 -2.44 -18.78 -14.24
CA TRP A 255 -3.05 -18.41 -12.96
C TRP A 255 -3.53 -19.65 -12.21
N SER A 256 -3.28 -19.68 -10.89
CA SER A 256 -3.40 -20.90 -10.06
C SER A 256 -4.56 -20.89 -9.06
N LEU A 257 -5.48 -19.92 -9.15
CA LEU A 257 -6.59 -19.77 -8.21
C LEU A 257 -7.51 -20.99 -8.26
N GLN A 258 -7.80 -21.58 -7.10
CA GLN A 258 -8.67 -22.76 -6.99
C GLN A 258 -10.02 -22.44 -6.34
N SER A 259 -10.07 -21.52 -5.37
CA SER A 259 -11.34 -21.15 -4.72
C SER A 259 -12.24 -20.24 -5.58
N PRO A 260 -13.56 -20.27 -5.34
CA PRO A 260 -14.54 -19.42 -6.04
C PRO A 260 -14.27 -17.92 -5.87
N LEU A 261 -14.81 -17.13 -6.81
CA LEU A 261 -14.61 -15.67 -6.88
C LEU A 261 -15.44 -14.87 -5.86
N LEU A 262 -16.47 -15.47 -5.24
CA LEU A 262 -17.31 -14.82 -4.23
C LEU A 262 -16.90 -15.28 -2.82
N PHE A 263 -17.66 -16.15 -2.19
CA PHE A 263 -17.49 -16.59 -0.80
C PHE A 263 -16.62 -17.84 -0.66
N ARG A 264 -15.77 -17.92 0.38
CA ARG A 264 -14.84 -19.03 0.65
C ARG A 264 -14.88 -19.51 2.10
N VAL A 265 -14.53 -20.77 2.34
CA VAL A 265 -14.44 -21.32 3.70
C VAL A 265 -13.38 -20.58 4.52
N GLY A 266 -13.75 -20.22 5.74
CA GLY A 266 -12.99 -19.43 6.71
C GLY A 266 -13.19 -17.92 6.60
N GLU A 267 -13.86 -17.40 5.56
CA GLU A 267 -14.15 -15.97 5.45
C GLU A 267 -15.20 -15.50 6.46
N GLN A 268 -15.04 -14.27 6.94
CA GLN A 268 -16.02 -13.57 7.75
C GLN A 268 -17.01 -12.86 6.83
N VAL A 269 -18.29 -13.02 7.14
CA VAL A 269 -19.40 -12.49 6.35
C VAL A 269 -20.48 -11.90 7.25
N TRP A 270 -21.25 -10.98 6.66
CA TRP A 270 -22.56 -10.64 7.16
C TRP A 270 -23.57 -11.64 6.61
N PHE A 271 -24.53 -12.09 7.43
CA PHE A 271 -25.63 -12.93 6.99
C PHE A 271 -26.98 -12.48 7.54
N GLN A 272 -28.03 -12.70 6.75
CA GLN A 272 -29.39 -12.32 7.11
C GLN A 272 -29.99 -13.33 8.09
N ASN A 273 -30.45 -12.85 9.23
CA ASN A 273 -31.22 -13.60 10.23
C ASN A 273 -32.54 -12.87 10.50
N GLY A 274 -33.62 -13.35 9.86
CA GLY A 274 -34.89 -12.62 9.79
C GLY A 274 -34.70 -11.26 9.11
N ASN A 275 -35.05 -10.18 9.80
CA ASN A 275 -34.88 -8.80 9.34
C ASN A 275 -33.57 -8.16 9.81
N THR A 276 -32.64 -8.92 10.40
CA THR A 276 -31.37 -8.42 10.96
C THR A 276 -30.16 -9.00 10.25
N TRP A 277 -29.05 -8.25 10.21
CA TRP A 277 -27.75 -8.77 9.81
C TRP A 277 -26.96 -9.24 11.03
N ARG A 278 -26.30 -10.39 10.90
CA ARG A 278 -25.43 -10.99 11.93
C ARG A 278 -24.06 -11.31 11.33
N LEU A 279 -23.06 -11.43 12.19
CA LEU A 279 -21.67 -11.72 11.81
C LEU A 279 -21.39 -13.21 12.00
N GLY A 280 -20.71 -13.82 11.04
CA GLY A 280 -20.36 -15.24 11.09
C GLY A 280 -19.15 -15.58 10.21
N ILE A 281 -18.64 -16.80 10.40
CA ILE A 281 -17.58 -17.39 9.58
C ILE A 281 -18.19 -18.48 8.70
N ILE A 282 -17.79 -18.57 7.43
CA ILE A 282 -18.14 -19.72 6.59
C ILE A 282 -17.36 -20.94 7.10
N ALA A 283 -18.07 -21.87 7.74
CA ALA A 283 -17.51 -23.09 8.30
C ALA A 283 -17.33 -24.19 7.25
N ALA A 284 -18.25 -24.27 6.28
CA ALA A 284 -18.20 -25.21 5.17
C ALA A 284 -18.97 -24.70 3.96
N GLN A 285 -18.64 -25.22 2.78
CA GLN A 285 -19.49 -25.13 1.59
C GLN A 285 -20.25 -26.45 1.41
N ASN A 286 -21.49 -26.39 0.95
CA ASN A 286 -22.29 -27.58 0.68
C ASN A 286 -21.93 -28.14 -0.71
N PRO A 287 -21.27 -29.32 -0.81
CA PRO A 287 -20.87 -29.86 -2.11
C PRO A 287 -22.04 -30.41 -2.92
N GLN A 288 -23.19 -30.71 -2.29
CA GLN A 288 -24.42 -31.11 -2.97
C GLN A 288 -25.28 -29.92 -3.42
N GLN A 289 -25.07 -28.72 -2.87
CA GLN A 289 -25.82 -27.50 -3.19
C GLN A 289 -24.86 -26.31 -3.36
N PRO A 290 -24.26 -26.11 -4.56
CA PRO A 290 -23.41 -24.97 -4.84
C PRO A 290 -24.09 -23.63 -4.52
N GLY A 291 -23.35 -22.72 -3.88
CA GLY A 291 -23.88 -21.44 -3.40
C GLY A 291 -24.64 -21.52 -2.07
N VAL A 292 -24.75 -22.69 -1.45
CA VAL A 292 -25.18 -22.86 -0.05
C VAL A 292 -23.96 -23.06 0.85
N HIS A 293 -23.89 -22.25 1.91
CA HIS A 293 -22.77 -22.21 2.85
C HIS A 293 -23.27 -22.48 4.26
N GLU A 294 -22.50 -23.24 5.03
CA GLU A 294 -22.71 -23.39 6.46
C GLU A 294 -21.97 -22.27 7.19
N LEU A 295 -22.71 -21.44 7.92
CA LEU A 295 -22.14 -20.36 8.72
C LEU A 295 -22.13 -20.70 10.20
N MET A 296 -21.00 -20.40 10.84
CA MET A 296 -20.80 -20.41 12.28
C MET A 296 -20.93 -18.98 12.81
N PRO A 297 -22.00 -18.64 13.55
CA PRO A 297 -22.18 -17.28 14.06
C PRO A 297 -21.07 -16.88 15.04
N LEU A 298 -20.58 -15.64 14.93
CA LEU A 298 -19.66 -15.06 15.90
C LEU A 298 -20.41 -14.64 17.16
N GLY A 299 -19.75 -14.76 18.31
CA GLY A 299 -20.31 -14.42 19.62
C GLY A 299 -19.36 -14.79 20.74
N SER A 300 -19.79 -15.65 21.66
CA SER A 300 -18.94 -16.24 22.70
C SER A 300 -19.23 -17.72 22.85
N SER A 301 -18.18 -18.53 23.06
CA SER A 301 -18.25 -19.97 23.30
C SER A 301 -19.10 -20.36 24.51
N LEU A 302 -19.32 -19.42 25.44
CA LEU A 302 -20.16 -19.59 26.63
C LEU A 302 -21.67 -19.59 26.31
N ILE A 303 -22.06 -19.07 25.14
CA ILE A 303 -23.41 -19.19 24.59
C ILE A 303 -23.30 -19.71 23.15
N PRO A 304 -23.13 -21.04 22.97
CA PRO A 304 -23.04 -21.63 21.63
C PRO A 304 -24.28 -21.31 20.79
N GLN A 305 -24.05 -20.66 19.66
CA GLN A 305 -25.06 -20.49 18.61
C GLN A 305 -24.98 -21.67 17.65
N LYS A 306 -26.12 -22.15 17.14
CA LYS A 306 -26.15 -23.20 16.12
C LYS A 306 -25.64 -22.65 14.79
N ASN A 307 -24.93 -23.47 14.03
CA ASN A 307 -24.60 -23.17 12.64
C ASN A 307 -25.88 -23.03 11.80
N VAL A 308 -25.83 -22.20 10.75
CA VAL A 308 -26.97 -21.92 9.87
C VAL A 308 -26.58 -22.06 8.40
N ALA A 309 -27.44 -22.66 7.59
CA ALA A 309 -27.27 -22.66 6.14
C ALA A 309 -27.74 -21.34 5.53
N LYS A 310 -26.97 -20.77 4.59
CA LYS A 310 -27.28 -19.53 3.88
C LYS A 310 -26.92 -19.63 2.40
N GLN A 311 -27.73 -19.00 1.54
CA GLN A 311 -27.39 -18.81 0.13
C GLN A 311 -26.59 -17.52 -0.09
N ASP A 312 -25.86 -17.41 -1.19
CA ASP A 312 -25.12 -16.18 -1.56
C ASP A 312 -25.96 -14.89 -1.41
N ARG A 313 -27.24 -14.92 -1.80
CA ARG A 313 -28.17 -13.77 -1.66
C ARG A 313 -28.47 -13.36 -0.22
N ASP A 314 -28.32 -14.27 0.74
CA ASP A 314 -28.56 -14.03 2.17
C ASP A 314 -27.28 -13.55 2.89
N MET A 315 -26.17 -13.38 2.17
CA MET A 315 -24.85 -13.06 2.72
C MET A 315 -24.22 -11.85 2.03
N ARG A 316 -23.32 -11.16 2.72
CA ARG A 316 -22.48 -10.10 2.14
C ARG A 316 -21.04 -10.29 2.61
N PRO A 317 -20.02 -10.00 1.77
CA PRO A 317 -18.64 -9.92 2.25
C PRO A 317 -18.56 -8.95 3.42
N PHE A 318 -17.67 -9.19 4.38
CA PHE A 318 -17.56 -8.34 5.57
C PHE A 318 -17.44 -6.84 5.24
N GLN A 319 -16.67 -6.52 4.20
CA GLN A 319 -16.42 -5.16 3.71
C GLN A 319 -17.67 -4.46 3.12
N ALA A 320 -18.80 -5.14 2.93
CA ALA A 320 -20.03 -4.49 2.47
C ALA A 320 -20.64 -3.52 3.49
N PHE A 321 -20.40 -3.72 4.79
CA PHE A 321 -20.93 -2.86 5.86
C PHE A 321 -19.88 -2.60 6.94
N SER A 322 -19.92 -1.42 7.54
CA SER A 322 -19.12 -1.12 8.74
C SER A 322 -19.71 -1.82 9.97
N VAL A 323 -18.87 -2.41 10.81
CA VAL A 323 -19.31 -2.94 12.11
C VAL A 323 -19.73 -1.74 12.98
N PRO A 324 -20.96 -1.68 13.50
CA PRO A 324 -21.37 -0.60 14.39
C PRO A 324 -20.61 -0.69 15.73
N PRO A 325 -20.45 0.42 16.47
CA PRO A 325 -19.84 0.39 17.79
C PRO A 325 -20.51 -0.60 18.76
N VAL A 326 -19.76 -1.05 19.77
CA VAL A 326 -20.34 -1.75 20.93
C VAL A 326 -21.30 -0.80 21.68
N ALA A 327 -22.39 -1.35 22.18
CA ALA A 327 -23.42 -0.61 22.90
C ALA A 327 -23.14 -0.56 24.42
N ILE A 328 -22.45 -1.58 24.96
CA ILE A 328 -22.03 -1.63 26.36
C ILE A 328 -20.75 -0.80 26.50
N GLU A 329 -20.85 0.32 27.22
CA GLU A 329 -19.78 1.31 27.39
C GLU A 329 -18.47 0.68 27.91
N GLU A 330 -18.57 -0.24 28.85
CA GLU A 330 -17.45 -0.93 29.49
C GLU A 330 -16.64 -1.85 28.55
N LEU A 331 -17.16 -2.14 27.36
CA LEU A 331 -16.49 -2.95 26.33
C LEU A 331 -15.73 -2.09 25.31
N LYS A 332 -15.89 -0.76 25.33
CA LYS A 332 -15.13 0.15 24.47
C LYS A 332 -13.64 0.07 24.77
N ASP A 333 -12.83 0.33 23.74
CA ASP A 333 -11.36 0.35 23.75
C ASP A 333 -10.65 -0.95 24.18
N LYS A 334 -11.42 -2.02 24.42
CA LYS A 334 -10.94 -3.37 24.72
C LYS A 334 -11.03 -4.27 23.50
N THR A 335 -10.13 -5.24 23.43
CA THR A 335 -10.17 -6.35 22.48
C THR A 335 -11.01 -7.49 23.04
N PHE A 336 -11.47 -8.39 22.16
CA PHE A 336 -12.32 -9.53 22.56
C PHE A 336 -11.69 -10.40 23.67
N ASP A 337 -10.38 -10.64 23.63
CA ASP A 337 -9.70 -11.53 24.58
C ASP A 337 -9.35 -10.85 25.92
N GLU A 338 -9.45 -9.51 26.00
CA GLU A 338 -9.27 -8.75 27.26
C GLU A 338 -10.53 -8.76 28.15
N ILE A 339 -11.67 -9.26 27.64
CA ILE A 339 -12.94 -9.30 28.39
C ILE A 339 -13.04 -10.59 29.21
N PRO A 340 -13.31 -10.52 30.54
CA PRO A 340 -13.66 -11.67 31.34
C PRO A 340 -15.11 -12.11 31.05
N TRP A 341 -15.31 -12.74 29.88
CA TRP A 341 -16.63 -13.18 29.42
C TRP A 341 -17.41 -14.03 30.45
N PRO A 342 -16.81 -14.97 31.22
CA PRO A 342 -17.55 -15.73 32.23
C PRO A 342 -18.22 -14.84 33.28
N ASP A 343 -17.57 -13.76 33.69
CA ASP A 343 -18.10 -12.86 34.72
C ASP A 343 -19.14 -11.91 34.13
N LYS A 344 -18.90 -11.39 32.91
CA LYS A 344 -19.90 -10.58 32.20
C LYS A 344 -21.18 -11.35 31.87
N PHE A 345 -21.08 -12.63 31.48
CA PHE A 345 -22.27 -13.47 31.30
C PHE A 345 -22.92 -13.90 32.63
N ARG A 346 -22.21 -13.90 33.76
CA ARG A 346 -22.82 -14.09 35.08
C ARG A 346 -23.63 -12.85 35.52
N GLU A 347 -23.10 -11.67 35.25
CA GLU A 347 -23.71 -10.37 35.56
C GLU A 347 -24.92 -10.08 34.66
N TYR A 348 -24.78 -10.25 33.34
CA TYR A 348 -25.84 -9.92 32.36
C TYR A 348 -26.80 -11.10 32.11
N GLY A 349 -26.40 -12.35 32.39
CA GLY A 349 -27.08 -13.55 31.91
C GLY A 349 -28.41 -13.91 32.55
N ALA A 350 -28.77 -13.26 33.67
CA ALA A 350 -30.08 -13.42 34.33
C ALA A 350 -31.22 -12.71 33.58
N ASP A 351 -30.91 -11.69 32.77
CA ASP A 351 -31.85 -10.94 31.95
C ASP A 351 -31.64 -11.32 30.47
N PRO A 352 -32.61 -11.98 29.81
CA PRO A 352 -32.48 -12.38 28.41
C PRO A 352 -32.12 -11.23 27.45
N SER A 353 -32.66 -10.04 27.68
CA SER A 353 -32.45 -8.89 26.80
C SER A 353 -31.02 -8.36 26.92
N LYS A 354 -30.49 -8.31 28.15
CA LYS A 354 -29.10 -7.92 28.43
C LYS A 354 -28.10 -8.97 27.93
N ARG A 355 -28.45 -10.25 28.06
CA ARG A 355 -27.68 -11.38 27.53
C ARG A 355 -27.56 -11.32 26.01
N ASP A 356 -28.65 -11.04 25.29
CA ASP A 356 -28.65 -10.90 23.83
C ASP A 356 -27.86 -9.67 23.36
N LEU A 357 -27.92 -8.55 24.10
CA LEU A 357 -27.09 -7.37 23.86
C LEU A 357 -25.60 -7.68 24.04
N LEU A 358 -25.23 -8.36 25.13
CA LEU A 358 -23.85 -8.76 25.40
C LEU A 358 -23.31 -9.73 24.34
N LEU A 359 -24.14 -10.68 23.87
CA LEU A 359 -23.77 -11.59 22.79
C LEU A 359 -23.62 -10.86 21.44
N LEU A 360 -24.46 -9.86 21.17
CA LEU A 360 -24.34 -9.00 20.00
C LEU A 360 -23.02 -8.20 20.03
N ASP A 361 -22.67 -7.59 21.15
CA ASP A 361 -21.40 -6.85 21.27
C ASP A 361 -20.18 -7.77 21.22
N ALA A 362 -20.25 -8.97 21.83
CA ALA A 362 -19.23 -10.00 21.66
C ALA A 362 -18.98 -10.34 20.18
N SER A 363 -20.04 -10.44 19.36
CA SER A 363 -19.91 -10.70 17.92
C SER A 363 -19.21 -9.57 17.16
N LYS A 364 -19.42 -8.30 17.55
CA LYS A 364 -18.73 -7.12 16.98
C LYS A 364 -17.25 -7.13 17.33
N MET A 365 -16.92 -7.38 18.60
CA MET A 365 -15.54 -7.44 19.09
C MET A 365 -14.77 -8.60 18.45
N ALA A 366 -15.40 -9.76 18.30
CA ALA A 366 -14.85 -10.91 17.58
C ALA A 366 -14.60 -10.60 16.10
N ALA A 367 -15.53 -9.90 15.44
CA ALA A 367 -15.36 -9.50 14.04
C ALA A 367 -14.21 -8.50 13.83
N SER A 368 -13.99 -7.59 14.79
CA SER A 368 -12.83 -6.71 14.80
C SER A 368 -11.52 -7.49 15.04
N LYS A 369 -11.49 -8.39 16.03
CA LYS A 369 -10.35 -9.31 16.29
C LYS A 369 -9.92 -10.04 15.01
N VAL A 370 -10.90 -10.55 14.26
CA VAL A 370 -10.66 -11.21 12.97
C VAL A 370 -10.06 -10.25 11.95
N ASP A 371 -10.68 -9.10 11.66
CA ASP A 371 -10.25 -8.20 10.58
C ASP A 371 -8.82 -7.64 10.77
N TRP A 372 -8.45 -7.39 12.03
CA TRP A 372 -7.15 -6.87 12.45
C TRP A 372 -6.04 -7.93 12.60
N SER A 373 -6.29 -9.17 12.15
CA SER A 373 -5.35 -10.30 12.18
C SER A 373 -4.97 -10.81 10.78
N ASN A 374 -4.00 -11.70 10.70
CA ASN A 374 -3.75 -12.55 9.53
C ASN A 374 -3.29 -13.96 9.95
N SER A 375 -3.48 -14.98 9.12
CA SER A 375 -2.83 -16.30 9.25
C SER A 375 -2.39 -16.83 7.88
N LEU A 376 -1.35 -17.65 7.83
CA LEU A 376 -0.74 -18.13 6.59
C LEU A 376 -0.90 -19.65 6.48
N TRP A 377 -1.04 -20.16 5.25
CA TRP A 377 -1.29 -21.58 5.02
C TRP A 377 -0.69 -22.09 3.71
N SER A 378 -0.45 -23.40 3.66
CA SER A 378 0.25 -24.10 2.57
C SER A 378 1.55 -23.41 2.15
N ALA A 379 2.53 -23.42 3.06
CA ALA A 379 3.91 -23.04 2.76
C ALA A 379 4.42 -23.88 1.57
N MET A 380 5.06 -23.23 0.60
CA MET A 380 5.62 -23.86 -0.61
C MET A 380 7.13 -24.15 -0.51
N SER A 381 7.81 -23.60 0.49
CA SER A 381 9.22 -23.86 0.76
C SER A 381 9.34 -24.64 2.07
N GLU A 382 9.96 -25.82 2.00
CA GLU A 382 10.33 -26.63 3.17
C GLU A 382 11.72 -26.29 3.71
N ASP A 383 12.48 -25.43 3.03
CA ASP A 383 13.79 -24.97 3.51
C ASP A 383 13.64 -24.04 4.72
N VAL A 384 13.93 -24.58 5.90
CA VAL A 384 13.91 -23.89 7.19
C VAL A 384 15.01 -22.82 7.29
N GLN A 385 16.05 -22.87 6.46
CA GLN A 385 17.09 -21.84 6.39
C GLN A 385 16.79 -20.74 5.36
N ALA A 386 15.72 -20.88 4.57
CA ALA A 386 15.34 -19.87 3.59
C ALA A 386 14.97 -18.56 4.29
N ARG A 387 15.67 -17.48 3.92
CA ARG A 387 15.39 -16.10 4.40
C ARG A 387 13.98 -15.62 4.06
N THR A 388 13.30 -16.26 3.12
CA THR A 388 11.92 -15.96 2.72
C THR A 388 11.11 -17.25 2.55
N THR A 389 9.95 -17.33 3.20
CA THR A 389 9.01 -18.44 3.04
C THR A 389 7.82 -17.99 2.20
N THR A 390 7.55 -18.69 1.10
CA THR A 390 6.38 -18.46 0.23
C THR A 390 5.20 -19.34 0.65
N TYR A 391 4.00 -18.83 0.49
CA TYR A 391 2.73 -19.47 0.86
C TYR A 391 1.75 -19.42 -0.32
N TYR A 392 0.88 -20.42 -0.45
CA TYR A 392 -0.21 -20.40 -1.44
C TYR A 392 -1.35 -19.45 -1.04
N GLY A 393 -1.63 -19.31 0.25
CA GLY A 393 -2.73 -18.48 0.71
C GLY A 393 -2.58 -17.96 2.12
N CYS A 394 -3.48 -17.05 2.46
CA CYS A 394 -3.62 -16.49 3.79
C CYS A 394 -5.10 -16.17 4.11
N PHE A 395 -5.43 -16.14 5.40
CA PHE A 395 -6.55 -15.34 5.86
C PHE A 395 -6.02 -13.95 6.16
N LEU A 396 -6.53 -12.94 5.47
CA LEU A 396 -6.15 -11.54 5.65
C LEU A 396 -7.35 -10.76 6.19
N GLY A 397 -7.40 -10.62 7.51
CA GLY A 397 -8.56 -10.06 8.18
C GLY A 397 -9.81 -10.92 7.97
N ALA A 398 -10.88 -10.31 7.45
CA ALA A 398 -12.10 -11.01 7.13
C ALA A 398 -12.01 -11.98 5.93
N GLU A 399 -11.11 -11.75 4.98
CA GLU A 399 -11.09 -12.43 3.68
C GLU A 399 -10.03 -13.54 3.58
N ARG A 400 -10.21 -14.47 2.63
CA ARG A 400 -9.26 -15.52 2.31
C ARG A 400 -8.63 -15.25 0.94
N ILE A 401 -7.33 -15.01 0.93
CA ILE A 401 -6.56 -14.63 -0.26
C ILE A 401 -5.66 -15.78 -0.71
N GLU A 402 -5.57 -15.99 -2.02
CA GLU A 402 -4.82 -17.08 -2.66
C GLU A 402 -3.99 -16.58 -3.84
N VAL A 403 -2.86 -17.24 -4.13
CA VAL A 403 -2.07 -16.94 -5.34
C VAL A 403 -2.94 -17.19 -6.59
N GLY A 404 -3.12 -16.13 -7.38
CA GLY A 404 -4.06 -16.06 -8.50
C GLY A 404 -5.26 -15.14 -8.28
N ASP A 405 -5.48 -14.65 -7.06
CA ASP A 405 -6.49 -13.63 -6.78
C ASP A 405 -6.18 -12.26 -7.40
N CYS A 406 -7.24 -11.45 -7.44
CA CYS A 406 -7.15 -10.01 -7.67
C CYS A 406 -7.39 -9.25 -6.35
N LEU A 407 -6.52 -8.30 -6.03
CA LEU A 407 -6.60 -7.49 -4.80
C LEU A 407 -6.83 -6.01 -5.11
N ARG A 408 -7.72 -5.38 -4.33
CA ARG A 408 -7.82 -3.92 -4.22
C ARG A 408 -6.65 -3.43 -3.37
N VAL A 409 -5.95 -2.40 -3.82
CA VAL A 409 -4.67 -1.97 -3.23
C VAL A 409 -4.65 -0.49 -2.85
N ARG A 410 -3.71 -0.12 -1.96
CA ARG A 410 -3.46 1.27 -1.52
C ARG A 410 -2.02 1.52 -1.15
N ASN A 411 -1.67 2.79 -0.98
CA ASN A 411 -0.33 3.27 -0.66
C ASN A 411 0.68 2.75 -1.68
N LEU A 412 0.37 2.92 -2.96
CA LEU A 412 1.18 2.46 -4.07
C LEU A 412 2.45 3.31 -4.21
N PRO A 413 3.58 2.74 -4.71
CA PRO A 413 4.79 3.50 -4.99
C PRO A 413 4.51 4.67 -5.94
N ALA A 414 4.93 5.87 -5.57
CA ALA A 414 4.65 7.11 -6.32
C ALA A 414 5.28 7.11 -7.72
N GLU A 415 6.33 6.30 -7.92
CA GLU A 415 7.04 6.13 -9.20
C GLU A 415 6.17 5.48 -10.29
N LEU A 416 5.02 4.89 -9.93
CA LEU A 416 4.10 4.24 -10.87
C LEU A 416 3.18 5.23 -11.61
N SER A 417 3.18 6.52 -11.24
CA SER A 417 2.34 7.56 -11.87
C SER A 417 0.82 7.26 -11.90
N ILE A 418 0.34 6.48 -10.93
CA ILE A 418 -1.06 6.08 -10.82
C ILE A 418 -1.89 7.26 -10.29
N VAL A 419 -2.82 7.75 -11.10
CA VAL A 419 -3.65 8.93 -10.79
C VAL A 419 -4.76 8.62 -9.77
N SER A 420 -5.27 7.38 -9.76
CA SER A 420 -6.23 6.91 -8.75
C SER A 420 -6.01 5.44 -8.43
N GLU A 421 -5.78 5.14 -7.15
CA GLU A 421 -5.64 3.77 -6.66
C GLU A 421 -6.94 2.96 -6.75
N ASP A 422 -8.08 3.63 -6.74
CA ASP A 422 -9.41 2.99 -6.81
C ASP A 422 -9.68 2.30 -8.16
N LEU A 423 -8.85 2.61 -9.17
CA LEU A 423 -8.90 2.01 -10.51
C LEU A 423 -7.85 0.91 -10.73
N VAL A 424 -7.03 0.60 -9.71
CA VAL A 424 -5.89 -0.32 -9.82
C VAL A 424 -6.09 -1.59 -8.99
N VAL A 425 -5.84 -2.72 -9.63
CA VAL A 425 -6.02 -4.06 -9.07
C VAL A 425 -4.71 -4.85 -9.21
N MET A 426 -4.23 -5.45 -8.12
CA MET A 426 -3.10 -6.39 -8.18
C MET A 426 -3.57 -7.79 -8.54
N GLY A 427 -3.11 -8.35 -9.66
CA GLY A 427 -3.11 -9.79 -9.90
C GLY A 427 -1.99 -10.46 -9.10
N LEU A 428 -2.34 -11.22 -8.07
CA LEU A 428 -1.44 -11.74 -7.06
C LEU A 428 -0.65 -12.96 -7.57
N ARG A 429 0.69 -12.90 -7.46
CA ARG A 429 1.61 -13.97 -7.89
C ARG A 429 2.34 -14.66 -6.75
N PHE A 430 2.59 -13.97 -5.62
CA PHE A 430 3.24 -14.56 -4.45
C PHE A 430 2.73 -13.94 -3.14
N ILE A 431 2.52 -14.77 -2.13
CA ILE A 431 2.39 -14.38 -0.71
C ILE A 431 3.65 -14.89 -0.01
N TYR A 432 4.32 -14.06 0.78
CA TYR A 432 5.56 -14.48 1.45
C TYR A 432 5.86 -13.70 2.73
N THR A 433 6.67 -14.31 3.59
CA THR A 433 7.32 -13.67 4.75
C THR A 433 8.82 -13.51 4.50
N SER A 434 9.50 -12.70 5.32
CA SER A 434 10.95 -12.58 5.31
C SER A 434 11.49 -12.58 6.73
N GLY A 435 12.60 -13.28 6.98
CA GLY A 435 13.33 -13.24 8.25
C GLY A 435 13.87 -11.85 8.60
N ASP A 436 14.00 -10.95 7.61
CA ASP A 436 14.36 -9.55 7.82
C ASP A 436 13.25 -8.72 8.48
N PHE A 437 12.00 -9.18 8.34
CA PHE A 437 10.82 -8.51 8.85
C PHE A 437 9.90 -9.53 9.55
N PRO A 438 10.29 -10.04 10.73
CA PRO A 438 9.51 -11.02 11.46
C PRO A 438 8.06 -10.58 11.67
N GLY A 439 7.11 -11.47 11.40
CA GLY A 439 5.67 -11.19 11.50
C GLY A 439 5.06 -10.37 10.35
N ALA A 440 5.87 -9.83 9.43
CA ALA A 440 5.35 -9.10 8.26
C ALA A 440 4.98 -10.06 7.11
N VAL A 441 3.80 -9.81 6.51
CA VAL A 441 3.33 -10.49 5.30
C VAL A 441 3.44 -9.55 4.10
N PHE A 442 4.00 -10.08 3.01
CA PHE A 442 4.20 -9.38 1.75
C PHE A 442 3.45 -10.06 0.61
N PHE A 443 2.95 -9.23 -0.29
CA PHE A 443 2.24 -9.61 -1.51
C PHE A 443 3.06 -9.14 -2.70
N ARG A 444 3.25 -9.99 -3.71
CA ARG A 444 3.90 -9.62 -4.97
C ARG A 444 3.01 -9.98 -6.14
N GLY A 445 2.84 -9.05 -7.08
CA GLY A 445 1.97 -9.24 -8.23
C GLY A 445 2.15 -8.17 -9.31
N THR A 446 1.30 -8.27 -10.33
CA THR A 446 1.23 -7.32 -11.44
C THR A 446 0.03 -6.40 -11.20
N LEU A 447 0.20 -5.09 -11.36
CA LEU A 447 -0.85 -4.09 -11.23
C LEU A 447 -1.50 -3.83 -12.59
N TYR A 448 -2.82 -3.95 -12.62
CA TYR A 448 -3.66 -3.70 -13.78
C TYR A 448 -4.55 -2.47 -13.54
N GLN A 449 -4.69 -1.65 -14.56
CA GLN A 449 -5.64 -0.53 -14.58
C GLN A 449 -6.57 -0.67 -15.79
N ARG A 450 -7.82 -0.21 -15.68
CA ARG A 450 -8.73 -0.12 -16.83
C ARG A 450 -8.12 0.80 -17.90
N ALA A 451 -8.18 0.39 -19.16
CA ALA A 451 -7.67 1.18 -20.27
C ALA A 451 -8.59 2.38 -20.58
N ASP A 452 -7.98 3.53 -20.84
CA ASP A 452 -8.69 4.74 -21.29
C ASP A 452 -9.21 4.60 -22.74
N PRO A 453 -10.26 5.36 -23.14
CA PRO A 453 -10.72 5.40 -24.51
C PRO A 453 -9.60 5.82 -25.48
N GLY A 454 -9.31 4.96 -26.46
CA GLY A 454 -8.25 5.21 -27.44
C GLY A 454 -6.84 4.80 -27.00
N ALA A 455 -6.68 4.06 -25.89
CA ALA A 455 -5.42 3.42 -25.53
C ALA A 455 -4.89 2.54 -26.68
N ASP A 456 -3.57 2.49 -26.86
CA ASP A 456 -2.90 1.70 -27.89
C ASP A 456 -3.26 0.21 -27.74
N PRO A 457 -3.84 -0.45 -28.76
CA PRO A 457 -4.13 -1.89 -28.74
C PRO A 457 -2.91 -2.76 -28.41
N ALA A 458 -1.68 -2.32 -28.71
CA ALA A 458 -0.46 -3.03 -28.36
C ALA A 458 -0.11 -3.00 -26.87
N MET A 459 -0.69 -2.06 -26.10
CA MET A 459 -0.55 -1.99 -24.63
C MET A 459 -1.62 -2.80 -23.87
N LEU A 460 -2.68 -3.23 -24.56
CA LEU A 460 -3.78 -3.96 -23.93
C LEU A 460 -3.35 -5.39 -23.58
N VAL A 461 -3.69 -5.83 -22.37
CA VAL A 461 -3.41 -7.18 -21.90
C VAL A 461 -4.41 -8.17 -22.52
N PRO A 462 -3.95 -9.23 -23.22
CA PRO A 462 -4.83 -10.26 -23.76
C PRO A 462 -5.66 -10.95 -22.66
N MET A 463 -6.91 -11.30 -22.96
CA MET A 463 -7.87 -11.81 -21.99
C MET A 463 -7.41 -13.13 -21.33
N GLU A 464 -6.66 -13.93 -22.07
CA GLU A 464 -6.07 -15.21 -21.66
C GLU A 464 -4.90 -15.02 -20.67
N GLN A 465 -4.29 -13.84 -20.67
CA GLN A 465 -3.20 -13.45 -19.76
C GLN A 465 -3.72 -12.75 -18.49
N LEU A 466 -4.96 -12.26 -18.50
CA LEU A 466 -5.59 -11.68 -17.31
C LEU A 466 -5.82 -12.72 -16.20
N PRO A 467 -5.68 -12.34 -14.92
CA PRO A 467 -6.09 -13.17 -13.78
C PRO A 467 -7.59 -13.45 -13.82
N PHE A 468 -8.02 -14.57 -13.21
CA PHE A 468 -9.38 -15.09 -13.36
C PHE A 468 -10.49 -14.07 -13.07
N ALA A 469 -10.37 -13.29 -12.00
CA ALA A 469 -11.39 -12.29 -11.66
C ALA A 469 -11.47 -11.14 -12.69
N LEU A 470 -10.33 -10.65 -13.21
CA LEU A 470 -10.33 -9.65 -14.29
C LEU A 470 -10.80 -10.25 -15.61
N ARG A 471 -10.55 -11.54 -15.87
CA ARG A 471 -11.05 -12.25 -17.05
C ARG A 471 -12.57 -12.40 -17.03
N ASP A 472 -13.12 -12.88 -15.92
CA ASP A 472 -14.56 -13.02 -15.66
C ASP A 472 -15.27 -11.66 -15.85
N GLU A 473 -14.71 -10.60 -15.25
CA GLU A 473 -15.21 -9.24 -15.38
C GLU A 473 -15.12 -8.70 -16.82
N SER A 474 -13.99 -8.90 -17.49
CA SER A 474 -13.78 -8.41 -18.87
C SER A 474 -14.71 -9.10 -19.86
N HIS A 475 -14.88 -10.42 -19.73
CA HIS A 475 -15.76 -11.20 -20.59
C HIS A 475 -17.21 -10.72 -20.48
N TRP A 476 -17.68 -10.43 -19.27
CA TRP A 476 -19.01 -9.87 -19.03
C TRP A 476 -19.15 -8.42 -19.50
N ARG A 477 -18.19 -7.53 -19.18
CA ARG A 477 -18.24 -6.11 -19.61
C ARG A 477 -18.20 -5.96 -21.12
N SER A 478 -17.45 -6.79 -21.84
CA SER A 478 -17.44 -6.81 -23.31
C SER A 478 -18.80 -7.19 -23.93
N GLN A 479 -19.69 -7.87 -23.20
CA GLN A 479 -21.05 -8.18 -23.69
C GLN A 479 -22.06 -7.07 -23.35
N VAL A 480 -22.01 -6.56 -22.12
CA VAL A 480 -22.99 -5.57 -21.63
C VAL A 480 -22.65 -4.15 -22.10
N GLN A 481 -21.38 -3.77 -22.11
CA GLN A 481 -20.91 -2.40 -22.41
C GLN A 481 -19.71 -2.39 -23.39
N PRO A 482 -19.81 -3.01 -24.59
CA PRO A 482 -18.71 -3.13 -25.55
C PRO A 482 -18.12 -1.78 -26.00
N ALA A 483 -18.92 -0.71 -26.04
CA ALA A 483 -18.49 0.59 -26.56
C ALA A 483 -17.63 1.41 -25.57
N ALA A 484 -17.59 1.06 -24.28
CA ALA A 484 -16.88 1.82 -23.24
C ALA A 484 -16.02 0.96 -22.30
N PHE A 485 -15.86 -0.33 -22.60
CA PHE A 485 -14.88 -1.19 -21.96
C PHE A 485 -13.74 -1.46 -22.94
N HIS A 486 -12.58 -0.84 -22.68
CA HIS A 486 -11.42 -0.89 -23.57
C HIS A 486 -10.35 -1.92 -23.15
N GLY A 487 -10.65 -2.75 -22.15
CA GLY A 487 -9.71 -3.74 -21.60
C GLY A 487 -8.87 -3.20 -20.43
N TRP A 488 -7.69 -3.80 -20.25
CA TRP A 488 -6.76 -3.51 -19.15
C TRP A 488 -5.35 -3.27 -19.68
N VAL A 489 -4.59 -2.43 -18.98
CA VAL A 489 -3.15 -2.21 -19.19
C VAL A 489 -2.37 -2.58 -17.93
N VAL A 490 -1.10 -2.97 -18.09
CA VAL A 490 -0.18 -3.15 -16.95
C VAL A 490 0.42 -1.80 -16.57
N VAL A 491 0.27 -1.39 -15.31
CA VAL A 491 0.85 -0.15 -14.77
C VAL A 491 2.04 -0.40 -13.84
N GLY A 492 2.30 -1.66 -13.48
CA GLY A 492 3.52 -2.05 -12.79
C GLY A 492 3.62 -3.57 -12.68
N ASP A 493 4.81 -4.14 -12.89
CA ASP A 493 5.02 -5.58 -12.77
C ASP A 493 5.96 -5.96 -11.61
N GLY A 494 5.72 -7.13 -11.02
CA GLY A 494 6.48 -7.64 -9.88
C GLY A 494 6.44 -6.73 -8.64
N VAL A 495 5.45 -5.83 -8.54
CA VAL A 495 5.27 -4.86 -7.46
C VAL A 495 5.11 -5.59 -6.13
N ARG A 496 5.77 -5.10 -5.08
CA ARG A 496 5.78 -5.69 -3.74
C ARG A 496 5.08 -4.76 -2.75
N LEU A 497 4.04 -5.26 -2.11
CA LEU A 497 3.21 -4.54 -1.13
C LEU A 497 3.24 -5.24 0.22
N LYS A 498 3.05 -4.48 1.30
CA LYS A 498 2.82 -4.99 2.66
C LYS A 498 1.32 -5.25 2.87
N GLU A 499 0.97 -6.07 3.84
CA GLU A 499 -0.44 -6.35 4.16
C GLU A 499 -1.33 -5.12 4.43
N LYS A 500 -0.79 -4.02 4.97
CA LYS A 500 -1.52 -2.74 5.14
C LYS A 500 -1.90 -2.04 3.82
N SER A 501 -1.19 -2.35 2.74
CA SER A 501 -1.46 -1.85 1.37
C SER A 501 -2.53 -2.67 0.63
N VAL A 502 -3.10 -3.71 1.25
CA VAL A 502 -4.24 -4.46 0.69
C VAL A 502 -5.52 -3.92 1.31
N ARG A 503 -6.43 -3.40 0.48
CA ARG A 503 -7.77 -2.95 0.88
C ARG A 503 -8.74 -4.12 1.02
N GLY A 504 -8.57 -5.15 0.21
CA GLY A 504 -9.35 -6.39 0.23
C GLY A 504 -9.29 -7.13 -1.11
N ARG A 505 -10.13 -8.15 -1.29
CA ARG A 505 -10.27 -8.83 -2.59
C ARG A 505 -10.99 -7.93 -3.59
N PHE A 506 -10.70 -8.15 -4.88
CA PHE A 506 -11.50 -7.65 -5.99
C PHE A 506 -12.57 -8.69 -6.32
N TYR A 507 -13.83 -8.24 -6.34
CA TYR A 507 -14.97 -9.04 -6.75
C TYR A 507 -15.49 -8.52 -8.11
N PRO A 508 -15.65 -9.37 -9.14
CA PRO A 508 -16.25 -8.94 -10.41
C PRO A 508 -17.63 -8.31 -10.18
N THR A 509 -17.91 -7.16 -10.80
CA THR A 509 -19.10 -6.33 -10.58
C THR A 509 -20.37 -7.16 -10.67
N HIS A 510 -20.46 -8.02 -11.68
CA HIS A 510 -21.62 -8.86 -11.97
C HIS A 510 -21.82 -10.05 -11.01
N ARG A 511 -20.84 -10.35 -10.16
CA ARG A 511 -20.96 -11.35 -9.08
C ARG A 511 -21.43 -10.70 -7.78
N ILE A 512 -20.92 -9.50 -7.49
CA ILE A 512 -21.09 -8.83 -6.19
C ILE A 512 -22.27 -7.86 -6.16
N MET A 513 -22.50 -7.07 -7.21
CA MET A 513 -23.57 -6.08 -7.23
C MET A 513 -24.99 -6.67 -7.18
N PRO A 514 -25.30 -7.86 -7.75
CA PRO A 514 -26.59 -8.52 -7.55
C PRO A 514 -26.92 -8.82 -6.08
N ILE A 515 -25.91 -9.02 -5.22
CA ILE A 515 -26.15 -9.18 -3.78
C ILE A 515 -26.09 -7.82 -3.06
N LEU A 516 -25.14 -6.93 -3.36
CA LEU A 516 -25.03 -5.64 -2.66
C LEU A 516 -26.24 -4.73 -2.93
N ASN A 517 -26.62 -4.55 -4.20
CA ASN A 517 -27.72 -3.66 -4.61
C ASN A 517 -28.32 -4.10 -5.96
N PRO A 518 -29.20 -5.13 -5.96
CA PRO A 518 -29.73 -5.71 -7.20
C PRO A 518 -30.49 -4.71 -8.08
N SER A 519 -31.29 -3.80 -7.50
CA SER A 519 -32.08 -2.83 -8.30
C SER A 519 -31.20 -1.79 -9.01
N VAL A 520 -30.13 -1.31 -8.37
CA VAL A 520 -29.14 -0.45 -9.03
C VAL A 520 -28.37 -1.22 -10.11
N PHE A 521 -28.00 -2.47 -9.83
CA PHE A 521 -27.32 -3.32 -10.82
C PHE A 521 -28.18 -3.58 -12.07
N GLU A 522 -29.44 -3.97 -11.89
CA GLU A 522 -30.40 -4.20 -12.98
C GLU A 522 -30.61 -2.94 -13.82
N ALA A 523 -30.76 -1.77 -13.17
CA ALA A 523 -30.88 -0.49 -13.86
C ALA A 523 -29.60 -0.10 -14.64
N ALA A 524 -28.42 -0.35 -14.07
CA ALA A 524 -27.12 -0.12 -14.71
C ALA A 524 -26.94 -1.01 -15.95
N VAL A 525 -27.29 -2.30 -15.84
CA VAL A 525 -27.26 -3.26 -16.95
C VAL A 525 -28.24 -2.88 -18.06
N ALA A 526 -29.48 -2.54 -17.71
CA ALA A 526 -30.48 -2.10 -18.69
C ALA A 526 -30.05 -0.83 -19.45
N ARG A 527 -29.33 0.09 -18.79
CA ARG A 527 -28.78 1.31 -19.40
C ARG A 527 -27.42 1.13 -20.09
N ARG A 528 -26.78 -0.06 -19.96
CA ARG A 528 -25.39 -0.32 -20.37
C ARG A 528 -24.39 0.69 -19.77
N GLN A 529 -24.64 1.13 -18.55
CA GLN A 529 -23.83 2.11 -17.81
C GLN A 529 -23.35 1.46 -16.51
N ILE A 530 -22.29 0.66 -16.60
CA ILE A 530 -21.78 -0.12 -15.47
C ILE A 530 -20.65 0.65 -14.77
N GLU A 531 -20.96 1.17 -13.58
CA GLU A 531 -19.98 1.70 -12.63
C GLU A 531 -19.15 0.56 -11.99
N ASP A 532 -18.06 0.89 -11.31
CA ASP A 532 -17.25 -0.11 -10.60
C ASP A 532 -17.79 -0.36 -9.19
N GLN A 533 -17.65 -1.57 -8.66
CA GLN A 533 -18.16 -1.97 -7.33
C GLN A 533 -17.42 -1.32 -6.15
N HIS A 534 -16.27 -0.67 -6.38
CA HIS A 534 -15.38 -0.17 -5.33
C HIS A 534 -16.05 0.74 -4.28
N PRO A 535 -16.98 1.66 -4.62
CA PRO A 535 -17.67 2.52 -3.65
C PRO A 535 -18.62 1.78 -2.71
N TYR A 536 -18.97 0.51 -3.01
CA TYR A 536 -19.85 -0.32 -2.19
C TYR A 536 -19.09 -1.26 -1.24
N LEU A 537 -17.77 -1.14 -1.15
CA LEU A 537 -16.91 -2.02 -0.36
C LEU A 537 -15.87 -1.22 0.45
N ASN A 538 -16.07 -1.19 1.77
CA ASN A 538 -15.11 -0.68 2.75
C ASN A 538 -13.74 -1.35 2.61
N ASN A 539 -12.72 -0.77 3.25
CA ASN A 539 -11.37 -1.30 3.29
C ASN A 539 -11.15 -2.16 4.54
N ARG A 540 -10.27 -3.16 4.45
CA ARG A 540 -9.71 -3.86 5.60
C ARG A 540 -9.09 -2.86 6.60
N MET A 541 -9.35 -3.08 7.89
CA MET A 541 -8.89 -2.27 9.02
C MET A 541 -9.39 -0.81 8.97
N GLU A 542 -10.57 -0.55 8.41
CA GLU A 542 -11.22 0.77 8.42
C GLU A 542 -12.09 1.00 9.68
N GLY A 543 -12.48 -0.07 10.39
CA GLY A 543 -13.25 0.01 11.64
C GLY A 543 -12.38 0.04 12.90
N VAL A 544 -13.01 0.29 14.05
CA VAL A 544 -12.33 0.30 15.36
C VAL A 544 -11.75 -1.07 15.70
N GLY A 545 -10.46 -1.11 16.05
CA GLY A 545 -9.79 -2.32 16.53
C GLY A 545 -8.30 -2.09 16.81
N ARG A 546 -7.64 -3.14 17.33
CA ARG A 546 -6.20 -3.15 17.60
C ARG A 546 -5.54 -4.19 16.71
N TYR A 547 -4.47 -3.81 16.00
CA TYR A 547 -3.71 -4.72 15.15
C TYR A 547 -3.13 -5.90 15.95
N LEU A 548 -3.52 -7.12 15.58
CA LEU A 548 -3.08 -8.37 16.23
C LEU A 548 -1.99 -9.09 15.42
N GLY A 549 -1.81 -8.70 14.15
CA GLY A 549 -0.80 -9.29 13.27
C GLY A 549 -1.00 -10.78 13.02
N ARG A 550 0.12 -11.49 12.83
CA ARG A 550 0.12 -12.90 12.44
C ARG A 550 -0.28 -13.81 13.59
N GLN A 551 -1.34 -14.57 13.37
CA GLN A 551 -1.81 -15.69 14.17
C GLN A 551 -1.39 -17.01 13.52
N VAL A 552 -1.44 -18.11 14.28
CA VAL A 552 -1.00 -19.44 13.83
C VAL A 552 -1.92 -19.96 12.72
N ASN A 553 -3.23 -19.99 12.98
CA ASN A 553 -4.27 -20.46 12.07
C ASN A 553 -5.60 -19.74 12.35
N ARG A 554 -6.56 -19.90 11.45
CA ARG A 554 -7.87 -19.23 11.50
C ARG A 554 -8.66 -19.61 12.74
N LEU A 555 -8.63 -20.87 13.16
CA LEU A 555 -9.40 -21.34 14.30
C LEU A 555 -8.87 -20.77 15.63
N GLU A 556 -7.54 -20.59 15.76
CA GLU A 556 -6.93 -19.90 16.90
C GLU A 556 -7.26 -18.40 16.92
N THR A 557 -7.31 -17.74 15.75
CA THR A 557 -7.83 -16.35 15.65
C THR A 557 -9.26 -16.26 16.21
N LEU A 558 -10.12 -17.23 15.91
CA LEU A 558 -11.49 -17.25 16.42
C LEU A 558 -11.52 -17.51 17.93
N GLY A 559 -10.77 -18.50 18.41
CA GLY A 559 -10.65 -18.82 19.83
C GLY A 559 -12.00 -19.00 20.52
N THR A 560 -12.23 -18.28 21.62
CA THR A 560 -13.48 -18.32 22.40
C THR A 560 -14.63 -17.51 21.80
N SER A 561 -14.50 -16.94 20.58
CA SER A 561 -15.62 -16.29 19.89
C SER A 561 -16.57 -17.27 19.18
N VAL A 562 -16.18 -18.55 19.10
CA VAL A 562 -16.93 -19.66 18.50
C VAL A 562 -17.01 -20.85 19.46
N PRO A 563 -17.95 -21.80 19.29
CA PRO A 563 -18.06 -22.97 20.17
C PRO A 563 -16.77 -23.79 20.30
N ALA A 564 -16.54 -24.37 21.48
CA ALA A 564 -15.44 -25.31 21.67
C ALA A 564 -15.62 -26.54 20.78
N GLY A 565 -14.54 -27.00 20.14
CA GLY A 565 -14.59 -28.12 19.19
C GLY A 565 -14.99 -27.74 17.76
N SER A 566 -15.29 -26.47 17.48
CA SER A 566 -15.54 -25.95 16.13
C SER A 566 -14.47 -26.35 15.12
N ARG A 567 -14.88 -26.49 13.85
CA ARG A 567 -14.03 -26.87 12.71
C ARG A 567 -14.35 -26.00 11.50
N LEU A 568 -13.36 -25.85 10.63
CA LEU A 568 -13.51 -25.27 9.29
C LEU A 568 -13.20 -26.38 8.29
N ASN A 569 -14.14 -26.67 7.40
CA ASN A 569 -14.01 -27.69 6.36
C ASN A 569 -13.30 -27.08 5.14
N LEU A 570 -12.03 -26.71 5.34
CA LEU A 570 -11.16 -26.14 4.31
C LEU A 570 -10.88 -27.17 3.20
N GLU A 571 -10.74 -26.70 1.97
CA GLU A 571 -10.37 -27.53 0.83
C GLU A 571 -8.96 -28.15 1.03
N PRO A 572 -8.64 -29.33 0.45
CA PRO A 572 -7.39 -30.05 0.74
C PRO A 572 -6.08 -29.31 0.42
N PHE A 573 -6.14 -28.26 -0.42
CA PHE A 573 -5.01 -27.40 -0.74
C PHE A 573 -4.78 -26.28 0.30
N ALA A 574 -5.72 -26.05 1.22
CA ALA A 574 -5.66 -25.03 2.26
C ALA A 574 -5.24 -25.63 3.62
N ARG A 575 -3.92 -25.87 3.77
CA ARG A 575 -3.32 -26.52 4.94
C ARG A 575 -2.74 -25.48 5.90
N GLU A 576 -3.49 -25.13 6.94
CA GLU A 576 -3.01 -24.19 7.97
C GLU A 576 -1.89 -24.76 8.84
N GLU A 577 -1.09 -23.87 9.45
CA GLU A 577 -0.11 -24.28 10.46
C GLU A 577 -0.83 -24.74 11.74
N MET A 578 -0.48 -25.94 12.21
CA MET A 578 -0.93 -26.45 13.50
C MET A 578 0.13 -26.15 14.56
N ARG A 579 -0.27 -25.79 15.78
CA ARG A 579 0.65 -25.83 16.93
C ARG A 579 1.20 -27.25 17.06
N ARG A 580 2.52 -27.36 17.13
CA ARG A 580 3.16 -28.57 17.67
C ARG A 580 2.81 -28.63 19.15
N ALA A 581 2.23 -29.75 19.57
CA ALA A 581 1.91 -30.06 20.96
C ALA A 581 3.19 -30.32 21.77
#